data_AF-A0A2B7YQ55-F1
#
_entry.id   AF-A0A2B7YQ55-F1
#
_cell.length_a   1.000
_cell.length_b   1.000
_cell.length_c   1.000
_cell.angle_alpha   90.00
_cell.angle_beta   90.00
_cell.angle_gamma   90.00
#
_symmetry.space_group_name_H-M   'P 1'
#
loop_
_entity.id
_entity.type
_entity.pdbx_description
1 polymer ?
#
loop_
_entity_poly.entity_id
_entity_poly.type
_entity_poly.pdbx_seq_one_letter_code
_entity_poly.pdbx_strand_id
1 'polypeptide(L)'
;MHVHQHMRDLASFVAWTRDKLAPILPKKECAELLTRVRELDPPSGPPLFPEDLNMEDILKLFKLEPEGVDEWVLPDGELRPIPISLETILEGFDTGIHDEAWAKCRVILVLMSCIRNEQLRQALDVPSQNSSISTDLLHNLAHVTLEEPPVGVFNTSMSVPIRLALADGMLHPLIYKFEKRSLITTADYALWYGDEEDAATSLVVTLSKRGQKAWEAQIRCLAYIATIHSKNMQARKKNSTVHGIATDGSKFYFLRINDFSEFAVSEKFVWDSSDKAEIVSHICLILREAMDSTPTTTPTASPSPSPASQRKDLSSGFQLREN
;
A
#
# COMPACT_ATOMS: atom_id res chain seq x y z
N MET A 1 1.85 18.34 -2.68
CA MET A 1 2.87 19.25 -3.28
C MET A 1 3.63 20.06 -2.22
N HIS A 2 2.96 20.71 -1.26
CA HIS A 2 3.64 21.57 -0.27
C HIS A 2 4.57 20.83 0.69
N VAL A 3 4.24 19.62 1.14
CA VAL A 3 5.05 18.89 2.14
C VAL A 3 6.43 18.50 1.60
N HIS A 4 6.53 18.01 0.36
CA HIS A 4 7.82 17.62 -0.22
C HIS A 4 8.73 18.84 -0.45
N GLN A 5 8.18 19.94 -0.96
CA GLN A 5 8.97 21.16 -1.15
C GLN A 5 9.37 21.75 0.21
N HIS A 6 8.45 21.81 1.18
CA HIS A 6 8.76 22.22 2.54
C HIS A 6 9.83 21.36 3.21
N MET A 7 9.81 20.04 3.01
CA MET A 7 10.82 19.15 3.57
C MET A 7 12.20 19.36 2.94
N ARG A 8 12.26 19.59 1.61
CA ARG A 8 13.51 20.00 0.92
C ARG A 8 13.99 21.36 1.42
N ASP A 9 13.10 22.34 1.52
CA ASP A 9 13.41 23.70 1.93
C ASP A 9 13.88 23.74 3.39
N LEU A 10 13.22 22.98 4.27
CA LEU A 10 13.59 22.85 5.68
C LEU A 10 14.97 22.19 5.82
N ALA A 11 15.21 21.07 5.12
CA ALA A 11 16.52 20.42 5.19
C ALA A 11 17.64 21.29 4.62
N SER A 12 17.38 22.00 3.53
CA SER A 12 18.33 22.96 2.94
C SER A 12 18.60 24.12 3.90
N PHE A 13 17.57 24.62 4.56
CA PHE A 13 17.68 25.67 5.57
C PHE A 13 18.45 25.22 6.81
N VAL A 14 18.20 24.01 7.31
CA VAL A 14 18.94 23.41 8.44
C VAL A 14 20.41 23.24 8.08
N ALA A 15 20.72 22.71 6.90
CA ALA A 15 22.09 22.58 6.41
C ALA A 15 22.78 23.94 6.23
N TRP A 16 22.10 24.92 5.63
CA TRP A 16 22.62 26.28 5.49
C TRP A 16 22.88 26.94 6.85
N THR A 17 21.94 26.79 7.79
CA THR A 17 22.06 27.32 9.15
C THR A 17 23.28 26.73 9.86
N ARG A 18 23.51 25.42 9.72
CA ARG A 18 24.68 24.73 10.28
C ARG A 18 25.99 25.14 9.62
N ASP A 19 26.03 25.18 8.29
CA ASP A 19 27.28 25.21 7.53
C ASP A 19 27.71 26.65 7.15
N LYS A 20 26.77 27.61 7.14
CA LYS A 20 26.99 29.00 6.72
C LYS A 20 26.73 30.01 7.83
N LEU A 21 25.65 29.86 8.59
CA LEU A 21 25.28 30.82 9.65
C LEU A 21 26.02 30.55 10.97
N ALA A 22 26.05 29.29 11.44
CA ALA A 22 26.68 28.97 12.72
C ALA A 22 28.16 29.40 12.81
N PRO A 23 29.01 29.31 11.75
CA PRO A 23 30.41 29.72 11.83
C PRO A 23 30.63 31.23 11.98
N ILE A 24 29.66 32.06 11.62
CA ILE A 24 29.78 33.54 11.70
C ILE A 24 29.23 34.12 13.00
N LEU A 25 28.61 33.30 13.85
CA LEU A 25 28.02 33.73 15.12
C LEU A 25 29.04 33.67 16.27
N PRO A 26 28.91 34.57 17.27
CA PRO A 26 29.57 34.44 18.56
C PRO A 26 29.42 33.04 19.18
N LYS A 27 30.46 32.55 19.87
CA LYS A 27 30.56 31.16 20.37
C LYS A 27 29.34 30.68 21.16
N LYS A 28 28.75 31.56 21.99
CA LYS A 28 27.60 31.23 22.83
C LYS A 28 26.34 30.98 21.99
N GLU A 29 26.07 31.87 21.04
CA GLU A 29 24.92 31.76 20.12
C GLU A 29 25.11 30.63 19.11
N CYS A 30 26.36 30.39 18.66
CA CYS A 30 26.71 29.23 17.84
C CYS A 30 26.38 27.91 18.55
N ALA A 31 26.75 27.77 19.82
CA ALA A 31 26.49 26.55 20.59
C ALA A 31 24.98 26.32 20.81
N GLU A 32 24.22 27.38 21.10
CA GLU A 32 22.77 27.32 21.26
C GLU A 32 22.07 26.97 19.94
N LEU A 33 22.46 27.65 18.84
CA LEU A 33 21.95 27.37 17.50
C LEU A 33 22.25 25.94 17.07
N LEU A 34 23.48 25.45 17.25
CA LEU A 34 23.85 24.07 16.90
C LEU A 34 23.10 23.04 17.73
N THR A 35 22.74 23.36 18.97
CA THR A 35 21.88 22.50 19.79
C THR A 35 20.47 22.42 19.22
N ARG A 36 19.87 23.55 18.87
CA ARG A 36 18.55 23.61 18.20
C ARG A 36 18.56 22.97 16.82
N VAL A 37 19.63 23.17 16.05
CA VAL A 37 19.85 22.51 14.76
C VAL A 37 19.93 21.00 14.96
N ARG A 38 20.61 20.49 15.99
CA ARG A 38 20.63 19.05 16.30
C ARG A 38 19.27 18.49 16.74
N GLU A 39 18.44 19.29 17.41
CA GLU A 39 17.04 18.92 17.70
C GLU A 39 16.20 18.81 16.42
N LEU A 40 16.58 19.57 15.37
CA LEU A 40 15.90 19.60 14.07
C LEU A 40 16.55 18.69 13.01
N ASP A 41 17.81 18.29 13.20
CA ASP A 41 18.52 17.36 12.33
C ASP A 41 17.89 15.99 12.58
N PRO A 42 17.26 15.36 11.57
CA PRO A 42 16.64 14.06 11.77
C PRO A 42 17.71 13.11 12.31
N PRO A 43 17.37 12.25 13.32
CA PRO A 43 18.33 11.38 14.01
C PRO A 43 19.12 10.43 13.09
N SER A 44 18.72 10.37 11.82
CA SER A 44 19.19 9.48 10.77
C SER A 44 20.01 10.16 9.66
N GLY A 45 20.39 11.42 9.80
CA GLY A 45 21.27 12.13 8.86
C GLY A 45 20.53 12.80 7.69
N PRO A 46 21.25 13.46 6.76
CA PRO A 46 20.66 14.30 5.72
C PRO A 46 19.63 13.55 4.87
N PRO A 47 18.61 14.26 4.34
CA PRO A 47 17.59 13.62 3.53
C PRO A 47 18.19 13.06 2.24
N LEU A 48 17.65 11.94 1.81
CA LEU A 48 17.89 11.32 0.53
C LEU A 48 16.54 11.19 -0.15
N PHE A 49 16.41 11.67 -1.39
CA PHE A 49 15.16 11.57 -2.13
C PHE A 49 15.26 10.47 -3.19
N PRO A 50 14.18 9.74 -3.48
CA PRO A 50 14.16 8.75 -4.55
C PRO A 50 14.61 9.33 -5.89
N GLU A 51 14.30 10.59 -6.17
CA GLU A 51 14.70 11.25 -7.42
C GLU A 51 16.22 11.46 -7.56
N ASP A 52 16.98 11.36 -6.46
CA ASP A 52 18.45 11.42 -6.47
C ASP A 52 19.09 10.03 -6.64
N LEU A 53 18.28 8.98 -6.75
CA LEU A 53 18.68 7.58 -6.86
C LEU A 53 18.30 7.02 -8.23
N ASN A 54 19.01 5.96 -8.63
CA ASN A 54 18.56 5.10 -9.72
C ASN A 54 17.93 3.81 -9.16
N MET A 55 17.34 2.99 -10.04
CA MET A 55 16.69 1.74 -9.64
C MET A 55 17.67 0.79 -8.94
N GLU A 56 18.88 0.63 -9.47
CA GLU A 56 19.92 -0.25 -8.90
C GLU A 56 20.36 0.20 -7.48
N ASP A 57 20.44 1.50 -7.24
CA ASP A 57 20.70 2.05 -5.91
C ASP A 57 19.63 1.62 -4.91
N ILE A 58 18.35 1.66 -5.29
CA ILE A 58 17.24 1.25 -4.42
C ILE A 58 17.30 -0.27 -4.17
N LEU A 59 17.52 -1.08 -5.21
CA LEU A 59 17.65 -2.53 -5.04
C LEU A 59 18.78 -2.88 -4.07
N LYS A 60 19.96 -2.24 -4.20
CA LYS A 60 21.08 -2.44 -3.26
C LYS A 60 20.77 -1.96 -1.85
N LEU A 61 20.13 -0.81 -1.69
CA LEU A 61 19.78 -0.24 -0.39
C LEU A 61 18.85 -1.17 0.41
N PHE A 62 17.92 -1.81 -0.29
CA PHE A 62 16.93 -2.71 0.31
C PHE A 62 17.27 -4.19 0.18
N LYS A 63 18.41 -4.54 -0.44
CA LYS A 63 18.85 -5.92 -0.70
C LYS A 63 17.79 -6.73 -1.46
N LEU A 64 17.22 -6.10 -2.48
CA LEU A 64 16.22 -6.71 -3.34
C LEU A 64 16.91 -7.39 -4.52
N GLU A 65 16.47 -8.60 -4.83
CA GLU A 65 16.94 -9.34 -6.01
C GLU A 65 15.92 -9.17 -7.15
N PRO A 66 16.34 -9.11 -8.42
CA PRO A 66 15.40 -9.08 -9.53
C PRO A 66 14.69 -10.44 -9.67
N GLU A 67 13.36 -10.38 -9.82
CA GLU A 67 12.51 -11.53 -10.13
C GLU A 67 12.50 -11.81 -11.66
N GLY A 68 12.11 -13.02 -12.06
CA GLY A 68 12.07 -13.44 -13.46
C GLY A 68 11.11 -12.62 -14.34
N VAL A 69 11.29 -12.71 -15.66
CA VAL A 69 10.66 -11.81 -16.66
C VAL A 69 9.15 -12.03 -16.83
N ASP A 70 8.60 -13.19 -16.46
CA ASP A 70 7.25 -13.61 -16.84
C ASP A 70 6.15 -13.35 -15.80
N GLU A 71 6.47 -12.65 -14.70
CA GLU A 71 5.54 -12.56 -13.55
C GLU A 71 4.29 -11.70 -13.82
N TRP A 72 4.36 -10.79 -14.78
CA TRP A 72 3.25 -9.90 -15.13
C TRP A 72 2.43 -10.39 -16.33
N VAL A 73 2.63 -11.64 -16.76
CA VAL A 73 1.75 -12.26 -17.74
C VAL A 73 0.50 -12.77 -17.02
N LEU A 74 -0.66 -12.20 -17.35
CA LEU A 74 -1.92 -12.65 -16.77
C LEU A 74 -2.21 -14.10 -17.20
N PRO A 75 -2.55 -14.99 -16.26
CA PRO A 75 -3.02 -16.34 -16.59
C PRO A 75 -4.29 -16.29 -17.44
N ASP A 76 -4.52 -17.35 -18.22
CA ASP A 76 -5.75 -17.54 -18.99
C ASP A 76 -6.98 -17.42 -18.07
N GLY A 77 -7.92 -16.55 -18.45
CA GLY A 77 -9.16 -16.32 -17.70
C GLY A 77 -9.08 -15.25 -16.60
N GLU A 78 -7.91 -14.67 -16.32
CA GLU A 78 -7.79 -13.52 -15.42
C GLU A 78 -8.01 -12.17 -16.09
N LEU A 79 -8.07 -12.15 -17.44
CA LEU A 79 -8.44 -10.94 -18.17
C LEU A 79 -9.89 -10.56 -17.87
N ARG A 80 -10.06 -9.37 -17.31
CA ARG A 80 -11.34 -8.78 -16.93
C ARG A 80 -11.78 -7.76 -17.99
N PRO A 81 -13.07 -7.79 -18.38
CA PRO A 81 -13.62 -6.72 -19.20
C PRO A 81 -13.60 -5.40 -18.41
N ILE A 82 -13.49 -4.30 -19.13
CA ILE A 82 -13.63 -2.97 -18.54
C ILE A 82 -15.10 -2.81 -18.13
N PRO A 83 -15.41 -2.43 -16.88
CA PRO A 83 -16.78 -2.15 -16.50
C PRO A 83 -17.37 -1.01 -17.34
N ILE A 84 -18.55 -1.23 -17.93
CA ILE A 84 -19.24 -0.27 -18.82
C ILE A 84 -19.38 1.11 -18.17
N SER A 85 -19.68 1.14 -16.87
CA SER A 85 -19.80 2.40 -16.12
C SER A 85 -18.49 3.21 -16.13
N LEU A 86 -17.34 2.54 -16.09
CA LEU A 86 -16.04 3.22 -16.15
C LEU A 86 -15.79 3.77 -17.55
N GLU A 87 -16.11 3.01 -18.60
CA GLU A 87 -16.01 3.50 -19.99
C GLU A 87 -16.86 4.75 -20.19
N THR A 88 -18.13 4.70 -19.79
CA THR A 88 -19.05 5.84 -19.93
C THR A 88 -18.55 7.08 -19.16
N ILE A 89 -18.04 6.91 -17.94
CA ILE A 89 -17.51 8.02 -17.15
C ILE A 89 -16.26 8.62 -17.82
N LEU A 90 -15.38 7.78 -18.36
CA LEU A 90 -14.12 8.23 -18.94
C LEU A 90 -14.27 8.84 -20.33
N GLU A 91 -15.25 8.40 -21.13
CA GLU A 91 -15.54 8.98 -22.46
C GLU A 91 -15.77 10.50 -22.39
N GLY A 92 -16.47 10.98 -21.35
CA GLY A 92 -16.68 12.41 -21.13
C GLY A 92 -15.50 13.12 -20.44
N PHE A 93 -14.60 12.36 -19.81
CA PHE A 93 -13.48 12.88 -19.04
C PHE A 93 -12.21 13.09 -19.89
N ASP A 94 -12.03 12.26 -20.91
CA ASP A 94 -10.81 12.23 -21.71
C ASP A 94 -10.70 13.35 -22.76
N THR A 95 -11.70 14.23 -22.83
CA THR A 95 -11.66 15.42 -23.69
C THR A 95 -11.03 16.59 -22.94
N GLY A 96 -9.71 16.81 -23.06
CA GLY A 96 -9.08 17.96 -22.42
C GLY A 96 -7.56 17.98 -22.36
N ILE A 97 -7.04 18.85 -21.49
CA ILE A 97 -5.60 18.95 -21.21
C ILE A 97 -5.21 17.83 -20.23
N HIS A 98 -4.28 16.97 -20.66
CA HIS A 98 -3.73 15.88 -19.85
C HIS A 98 -2.65 16.41 -18.89
N ASP A 99 -3.08 17.07 -17.82
CA ASP A 99 -2.19 17.51 -16.74
C ASP A 99 -2.21 16.56 -15.53
N GLU A 100 -1.53 16.95 -14.45
CA GLU A 100 -1.45 16.14 -13.23
C GLU A 100 -2.83 15.95 -12.56
N ALA A 101 -3.70 16.95 -12.61
CA ALA A 101 -5.05 16.84 -12.04
C ALA A 101 -5.88 15.85 -12.85
N TRP A 102 -5.76 15.90 -14.17
CA TRP A 102 -6.37 14.93 -15.07
C TRP A 102 -5.89 13.50 -14.77
N ALA A 103 -4.58 13.29 -14.62
CA ALA A 103 -4.00 11.98 -14.31
C ALA A 103 -4.51 11.45 -12.96
N LYS A 104 -4.59 12.32 -11.94
CA LYS A 104 -5.13 12.00 -10.61
C LYS A 104 -6.57 11.52 -10.69
N CYS A 105 -7.42 12.26 -11.41
CA CYS A 105 -8.83 11.95 -11.58
C CYS A 105 -9.05 10.65 -12.36
N ARG A 106 -8.32 10.43 -13.46
CA ARG A 106 -8.42 9.16 -14.20
C ARG A 106 -8.03 7.98 -13.31
N VAL A 107 -6.88 8.06 -12.65
CA VAL A 107 -6.37 6.98 -11.80
C VAL A 107 -7.32 6.67 -10.64
N ILE A 108 -7.87 7.69 -9.97
CA ILE A 108 -8.82 7.44 -8.87
C ILE A 108 -10.13 6.81 -9.37
N LEU A 109 -10.64 7.21 -10.54
CA LEU A 109 -11.84 6.59 -11.14
C LEU A 109 -11.60 5.12 -11.48
N VAL A 110 -10.45 4.80 -12.08
CA VAL A 110 -10.06 3.42 -12.39
C VAL A 110 -9.95 2.59 -11.12
N LEU A 111 -9.22 3.07 -10.10
CA LEU A 111 -9.06 2.38 -8.82
C LEU A 111 -10.41 2.14 -8.14
N MET A 112 -11.25 3.17 -8.03
CA MET A 112 -12.57 3.06 -7.40
C MET A 112 -13.47 2.06 -8.13
N SER A 113 -13.42 2.03 -9.47
CA SER A 113 -14.17 1.05 -10.25
C SER A 113 -13.67 -0.38 -10.02
N CYS A 114 -12.35 -0.59 -9.92
CA CYS A 114 -11.77 -1.91 -9.65
C CYS A 114 -12.12 -2.38 -8.23
N ILE A 115 -12.00 -1.49 -7.23
CA ILE A 115 -12.40 -1.75 -5.83
C ILE A 115 -13.86 -2.17 -5.75
N ARG A 116 -14.76 -1.40 -6.39
CA ARG A 116 -16.20 -1.72 -6.41
C ARG A 116 -16.48 -3.07 -7.05
N ASN A 117 -15.83 -3.38 -8.16
CA ASN A 117 -16.02 -4.66 -8.85
C ASN A 117 -15.56 -5.85 -8.01
N GLU A 118 -14.40 -5.77 -7.35
CA GLU A 118 -13.91 -6.84 -6.49
C GLU A 118 -14.78 -7.00 -5.21
N GLN A 119 -15.29 -5.90 -4.65
CA GLN A 119 -16.26 -5.96 -3.55
C GLN A 119 -17.58 -6.64 -3.95
N LEU A 120 -18.10 -6.33 -5.15
CA LEU A 120 -19.29 -6.98 -5.68
C LEU A 120 -19.05 -8.47 -5.94
N ARG A 121 -17.87 -8.84 -6.46
CA ARG A 121 -17.49 -10.25 -6.65
C ARG A 121 -17.50 -11.01 -5.33
N GLN A 122 -16.88 -10.46 -4.29
CA GLN A 122 -16.90 -11.09 -2.96
C GLN A 122 -18.31 -11.30 -2.42
N ALA A 123 -19.22 -10.35 -2.64
CA ALA A 123 -20.61 -10.48 -2.21
C ALA A 123 -21.36 -11.61 -2.96
N LEU A 124 -21.01 -11.88 -4.22
CA LEU A 124 -21.61 -12.92 -5.04
C LEU A 124 -21.01 -14.32 -4.77
N ASP A 125 -19.74 -14.40 -4.38
CA ASP A 125 -19.04 -15.65 -4.08
C ASP A 125 -19.41 -16.25 -2.71
N VAL A 126 -20.21 -15.55 -1.88
CA VAL A 126 -20.77 -16.12 -0.65
C VAL A 126 -21.80 -17.19 -1.02
N PRO A 127 -21.60 -18.48 -0.68
CA PRO A 127 -22.57 -19.52 -0.99
C PRO A 127 -23.85 -19.28 -0.21
N SER A 128 -24.82 -18.65 -0.87
CA SER A 128 -26.18 -18.55 -0.34
C SER A 128 -26.74 -19.98 -0.23
N GLN A 129 -27.10 -20.40 0.98
CA GLN A 129 -27.85 -21.64 1.19
C GLN A 129 -29.29 -21.60 0.62
N ASN A 130 -29.66 -20.58 -0.15
CA ASN A 130 -30.98 -20.45 -0.75
C ASN A 130 -30.84 -20.24 -2.26
N SER A 131 -30.87 -21.37 -2.97
CA SER A 131 -30.92 -21.44 -4.43
C SER A 131 -32.21 -20.84 -4.98
N SER A 132 -32.13 -19.61 -5.51
CA SER A 132 -32.87 -19.16 -6.70
C SER A 132 -32.56 -17.69 -6.98
N ILE A 133 -31.42 -17.40 -7.60
CA ILE A 133 -31.21 -16.09 -8.22
C ILE A 133 -31.02 -16.32 -9.72
N SER A 134 -32.07 -15.93 -10.44
CA SER A 134 -32.27 -16.03 -11.88
C SER A 134 -31.20 -15.28 -12.65
N THR A 135 -30.96 -15.76 -13.86
CA THR A 135 -30.17 -15.17 -14.96
C THR A 135 -30.49 -13.70 -15.28
N ASP A 136 -31.55 -13.14 -14.70
CA ASP A 136 -31.97 -11.74 -14.83
C ASP A 136 -31.05 -10.74 -14.10
N LEU A 137 -30.25 -11.17 -13.10
CA LEU A 137 -29.32 -10.27 -12.40
C LEU A 137 -28.09 -9.88 -13.26
N LEU A 138 -27.65 -10.79 -14.13
CA LEU A 138 -26.55 -10.56 -15.06
C LEU A 138 -26.91 -9.53 -16.14
N HIS A 139 -28.19 -9.44 -16.52
CA HIS A 139 -28.63 -8.47 -17.53
C HIS A 139 -28.83 -7.05 -16.95
N ASN A 140 -29.14 -6.93 -15.65
CA ASN A 140 -29.28 -5.65 -14.95
C ASN A 140 -27.93 -5.03 -14.51
N LEU A 141 -26.83 -5.78 -14.55
CA LEU A 141 -25.47 -5.29 -14.26
C LEU A 141 -24.94 -4.30 -15.31
N ALA A 142 -25.56 -4.21 -16.49
CA ALA A 142 -25.23 -3.23 -17.52
C ALA A 142 -25.94 -1.87 -17.32
N HIS A 143 -26.90 -1.77 -16.39
CA HIS A 143 -27.67 -0.56 -16.11
C HIS A 143 -27.68 -0.25 -14.61
N VAL A 144 -26.53 0.12 -14.05
CA VAL A 144 -26.48 0.69 -12.69
C VAL A 144 -26.24 2.18 -12.79
N THR A 145 -27.33 2.94 -12.79
CA THR A 145 -27.35 4.37 -12.47
C THR A 145 -26.96 4.59 -11.00
N LEU A 146 -26.35 5.74 -10.72
CA LEU A 146 -25.94 6.21 -9.38
C LEU A 146 -27.13 6.45 -8.43
N GLU A 147 -27.89 5.42 -8.08
CA GLU A 147 -28.82 5.48 -6.95
C GLU A 147 -28.38 4.54 -5.82
N GLU A 148 -28.62 5.01 -4.60
CA GLU A 148 -28.22 4.39 -3.34
C GLU A 148 -28.69 2.93 -3.24
N PRO A 149 -27.91 2.03 -2.58
CA PRO A 149 -28.30 0.64 -2.46
C PRO A 149 -29.59 0.53 -1.64
N PRO A 150 -30.52 -0.36 -2.01
CA PRO A 150 -31.75 -0.56 -1.26
C PRO A 150 -31.39 -1.05 0.15
N VAL A 151 -31.98 -0.38 1.14
CA VAL A 151 -31.90 -0.72 2.56
C VAL A 151 -32.55 -2.09 2.77
N GLY A 152 -31.75 -3.14 2.60
CA GLY A 152 -32.11 -4.54 2.81
C GLY A 152 -31.07 -5.18 3.70
N VAL A 153 -31.49 -5.56 4.90
CA VAL A 153 -30.69 -6.16 5.96
C VAL A 153 -30.04 -7.47 5.46
N PHE A 154 -28.80 -7.40 5.01
CA PHE A 154 -27.92 -8.55 4.91
C PHE A 154 -26.98 -8.50 6.11
N ASN A 155 -27.09 -9.51 6.98
CA ASN A 155 -26.04 -9.80 7.95
C ASN A 155 -24.82 -10.29 7.17
N THR A 156 -24.00 -9.35 6.67
CA THR A 156 -22.74 -9.63 5.99
C THR A 156 -21.70 -10.01 7.03
N SER A 157 -21.48 -11.32 7.13
CA SER A 157 -20.31 -11.90 7.79
C SER A 157 -19.02 -11.32 7.18
N MET A 158 -18.35 -10.45 7.94
CA MET A 158 -16.91 -10.17 7.92
C MET A 158 -16.21 -10.01 6.55
N SER A 159 -16.62 -9.06 5.71
CA SER A 159 -15.71 -8.52 4.69
C SER A 159 -14.89 -7.38 5.30
N VAL A 160 -13.57 -7.54 5.40
CA VAL A 160 -12.66 -6.47 5.84
C VAL A 160 -12.72 -5.33 4.81
N PRO A 161 -13.00 -4.08 5.21
CA PRO A 161 -13.17 -2.99 4.26
C PRO A 161 -11.83 -2.59 3.61
N ILE A 162 -11.85 -2.45 2.28
CA ILE A 162 -10.75 -1.85 1.51
C ILE A 162 -10.73 -0.34 1.78
N ARG A 163 -9.59 0.21 2.16
CA ARG A 163 -9.45 1.66 2.39
C ARG A 163 -8.45 2.24 1.40
N LEU A 164 -8.92 3.16 0.57
CA LEU A 164 -8.11 3.99 -0.31
C LEU A 164 -7.96 5.37 0.30
N ALA A 165 -6.73 5.85 0.47
CA ALA A 165 -6.47 7.20 0.95
C ALA A 165 -5.23 7.82 0.29
N LEU A 166 -4.98 9.08 0.58
CA LEU A 166 -3.71 9.72 0.29
C LEU A 166 -2.60 9.03 1.09
N ALA A 167 -1.47 8.77 0.43
CA ALA A 167 -0.34 8.15 1.09
C ALA A 167 0.45 9.17 1.91
N ASP A 168 0.75 8.84 3.15
CA ASP A 168 1.64 9.65 3.98
C ASP A 168 3.09 9.55 3.51
N GLY A 169 3.84 10.62 3.75
CA GLY A 169 5.29 10.60 3.56
C GLY A 169 5.95 9.69 4.59
N MET A 170 6.89 8.85 4.15
CA MET A 170 7.66 8.01 5.05
C MET A 170 9.11 8.47 5.12
N LEU A 171 9.67 8.37 6.32
CA LEU A 171 11.09 8.51 6.57
C LEU A 171 11.68 7.14 6.90
N HIS A 172 12.74 6.75 6.18
CA HIS A 172 13.43 5.49 6.37
C HIS A 172 14.93 5.72 6.59
N PRO A 173 15.46 5.45 7.81
CA PRO A 173 16.88 5.61 8.09
C PRO A 173 17.69 4.50 7.40
N LEU A 174 18.75 4.87 6.69
CA LEU A 174 19.61 3.92 5.97
C LEU A 174 21.07 4.40 5.87
N ILE A 175 21.94 3.55 5.34
CA ILE A 175 23.32 3.90 4.99
C ILE A 175 23.40 3.99 3.46
N TYR A 176 23.76 5.17 2.94
CA TYR A 176 23.99 5.39 1.51
C TYR A 176 25.36 6.01 1.30
N LYS A 177 26.18 5.44 0.42
CA LYS A 177 27.57 5.87 0.16
C LYS A 177 28.38 6.04 1.46
N PHE A 178 28.24 5.08 2.37
CA PHE A 178 28.90 5.05 3.69
C PHE A 178 28.48 6.15 4.68
N GLU A 179 27.43 6.92 4.37
CA GLU A 179 26.86 7.95 5.24
C GLU A 179 25.48 7.54 5.75
N LYS A 180 25.17 7.87 7.01
CA LYS A 180 23.80 7.76 7.52
C LYS A 180 22.93 8.81 6.81
N ARG A 181 21.84 8.36 6.19
CA ARG A 181 20.86 9.24 5.52
C ARG A 181 19.43 8.82 5.85
N SER A 182 18.52 9.76 5.64
CA SER A 182 17.09 9.53 5.80
C SER A 182 16.42 9.51 4.43
N LEU A 183 16.03 8.34 3.93
CA LEU A 183 15.27 8.25 2.70
C LEU A 183 13.85 8.77 2.94
N ILE A 184 13.43 9.79 2.18
CA ILE A 184 12.09 10.39 2.26
C ILE A 184 11.29 9.93 1.06
N THR A 185 10.30 9.06 1.29
CA THR A 185 9.44 8.53 0.22
C THR A 185 8.05 9.13 0.32
N THR A 186 7.44 9.40 -0.83
CA THR A 186 6.05 9.90 -0.93
C THR A 186 5.35 9.19 -2.07
N ALA A 187 4.08 8.86 -1.86
CA ALA A 187 3.19 8.33 -2.87
C ALA A 187 1.94 9.23 -2.96
N ASP A 188 1.15 9.04 -4.01
CA ASP A 188 -0.05 9.83 -4.24
C ASP A 188 -1.27 9.16 -3.59
N TYR A 189 -1.36 7.84 -3.69
CA TYR A 189 -2.38 7.05 -3.01
C TYR A 189 -1.78 5.80 -2.36
N ALA A 190 -2.37 5.37 -1.27
CA ALA A 190 -2.09 4.10 -0.63
C ALA A 190 -3.42 3.37 -0.38
N LEU A 191 -3.38 2.07 -0.52
CA LEU A 191 -4.51 1.20 -0.30
C LEU A 191 -4.10 0.09 0.66
N TRP A 192 -4.91 -0.08 1.70
CA TRP A 192 -4.66 -1.02 2.77
C TRP A 192 -5.92 -1.81 3.13
N TYR A 193 -5.68 -2.99 3.69
CA TYR A 193 -6.69 -3.95 4.11
C TYR A 193 -6.52 -4.23 5.59
N GLY A 194 -7.63 -4.29 6.32
CA GLY A 194 -7.61 -4.56 7.76
C GLY A 194 -7.84 -3.34 8.60
N ASP A 195 -7.87 -3.58 9.91
CA ASP A 195 -7.83 -2.53 10.91
C ASP A 195 -6.46 -1.87 10.92
N GLU A 196 -6.42 -0.58 11.29
CA GLU A 196 -5.25 0.30 11.17
C GLU A 196 -3.98 -0.26 11.84
N GLU A 197 -4.12 -1.10 12.87
CA GLU A 197 -3.01 -1.72 13.59
C GLU A 197 -2.41 -2.95 12.88
N ASP A 198 -3.24 -3.71 12.14
CA ASP A 198 -2.81 -4.93 11.45
C ASP A 198 -2.61 -4.72 9.94
N ALA A 199 -3.14 -3.63 9.40
CA ALA A 199 -3.18 -3.37 7.98
C ALA A 199 -1.78 -3.35 7.36
N ALA A 200 -1.49 -4.32 6.50
CA ALA A 200 -0.38 -4.22 5.57
C ALA A 200 -0.85 -3.36 4.40
N THR A 201 -0.09 -2.30 4.07
CA THR A 201 -0.31 -1.58 2.82
C THR A 201 0.04 -2.51 1.68
N SER A 202 -0.96 -2.88 0.89
CA SER A 202 -0.79 -3.89 -0.17
C SER A 202 -0.61 -3.27 -1.54
N LEU A 203 -1.14 -2.05 -1.76
CA LEU A 203 -0.99 -1.33 -3.01
C LEU A 203 -0.65 0.14 -2.77
N VAL A 204 0.35 0.63 -3.48
CA VAL A 204 0.77 2.02 -3.50
C VAL A 204 0.70 2.56 -4.91
N VAL A 205 0.24 3.79 -5.07
CA VAL A 205 0.15 4.45 -6.37
C VAL A 205 0.97 5.72 -6.35
N THR A 206 1.86 5.84 -7.33
CA THR A 206 2.73 6.99 -7.52
C THR A 206 2.51 7.60 -8.89
N LEU A 207 2.23 8.90 -8.90
CA LEU A 207 1.99 9.65 -10.13
C LEU A 207 3.25 10.39 -10.58
N SER A 208 3.46 10.41 -11.90
CA SER A 208 4.43 11.30 -12.51
C SER A 208 4.02 12.74 -12.29
N LYS A 209 4.99 13.59 -11.94
CA LYS A 209 4.74 15.02 -11.79
C LYS A 209 4.59 15.66 -13.17
N ARG A 210 4.01 16.85 -13.21
CA ARG A 210 3.84 17.63 -14.44
C ARG A 210 5.16 17.71 -15.25
N GLY A 211 5.10 17.29 -16.52
CA GLY A 211 6.24 17.31 -17.44
C GLY A 211 7.21 16.12 -17.29
N GLN A 212 6.99 15.24 -16.33
CA GLN A 212 7.73 13.99 -16.16
C GLN A 212 7.04 12.84 -16.88
N LYS A 213 7.82 11.83 -17.27
CA LYS A 213 7.28 10.61 -17.89
C LYS A 213 6.87 9.58 -16.84
N ALA A 214 5.97 8.66 -17.16
CA ALA A 214 5.55 7.54 -16.30
C ALA A 214 6.72 6.72 -15.70
N TRP A 215 7.83 6.55 -16.42
CA TRP A 215 8.99 5.81 -15.91
C TRP A 215 9.69 6.51 -14.73
N GLU A 216 9.62 7.84 -14.62
CA GLU A 216 10.18 8.59 -13.49
C GLU A 216 9.40 8.32 -12.19
N ALA A 217 8.11 7.99 -12.30
CA ALA A 217 7.30 7.55 -11.16
C ALA A 217 7.73 6.17 -10.63
N GLN A 218 8.39 5.32 -11.45
CA GLN A 218 8.82 3.99 -11.02
C GLN A 218 9.83 4.05 -9.88
N ILE A 219 10.80 4.96 -9.95
CA ILE A 219 11.86 5.08 -8.92
C ILE A 219 11.25 5.48 -7.58
N ARG A 220 10.34 6.47 -7.59
CA ARG A 220 9.59 6.87 -6.40
C ARG A 220 8.71 5.74 -5.87
N CYS A 221 7.99 5.06 -6.76
CA CYS A 221 7.12 3.94 -6.40
C CYS A 221 7.93 2.81 -5.75
N LEU A 222 9.02 2.38 -6.39
CA LEU A 222 9.94 1.35 -5.91
C LEU A 222 10.49 1.70 -4.52
N ALA A 223 10.99 2.92 -4.33
CA ALA A 223 11.50 3.36 -3.03
C ALA A 223 10.42 3.28 -1.94
N TYR A 224 9.18 3.65 -2.27
CA TYR A 224 8.06 3.64 -1.33
C TYR A 224 7.66 2.20 -0.96
N ILE A 225 7.44 1.32 -1.95
CA ILE A 225 7.08 -0.07 -1.69
C ILE A 225 8.21 -0.85 -1.00
N ALA A 226 9.47 -0.57 -1.32
CA ALA A 226 10.63 -1.16 -0.64
C ALA A 226 10.72 -0.73 0.84
N THR A 227 10.35 0.52 1.13
CA THR A 227 10.26 1.01 2.51
C THR A 227 9.17 0.28 3.30
N ILE A 228 7.99 0.05 2.70
CA ILE A 228 6.92 -0.73 3.33
C ILE A 228 7.36 -2.17 3.52
N HIS A 229 7.90 -2.81 2.48
CA HIS A 229 8.36 -4.19 2.54
C HIS A 229 9.40 -4.38 3.66
N SER A 230 10.40 -3.50 3.75
CA SER A 230 11.40 -3.51 4.83
C SER A 230 10.77 -3.41 6.22
N LYS A 231 9.76 -2.53 6.39
CA LYS A 231 9.01 -2.41 7.65
C LYS A 231 8.19 -3.68 7.95
N ASN A 232 7.52 -4.25 6.96
CA ASN A 232 6.75 -5.49 7.11
C ASN A 232 7.66 -6.66 7.52
N MET A 233 8.85 -6.76 6.91
CA MET A 233 9.86 -7.77 7.26
C MET A 233 10.40 -7.57 8.68
N GLN A 234 10.68 -6.34 9.09
CA GLN A 234 11.11 -6.02 10.46
C GLN A 234 10.02 -6.36 11.50
N ALA A 235 8.76 -6.10 11.16
CA ALA A 235 7.60 -6.45 11.97
C ALA A 235 7.24 -7.95 11.94
N ARG A 236 7.95 -8.76 11.13
CA ARG A 236 7.69 -10.20 10.94
C ARG A 236 6.25 -10.48 10.52
N LYS A 237 5.68 -9.63 9.66
CA LYS A 237 4.36 -9.89 9.07
C LYS A 237 4.43 -11.19 8.25
N LYS A 238 3.35 -11.97 8.28
CA LYS A 238 3.25 -13.25 7.56
C LYS A 238 3.33 -13.06 6.04
N ASN A 239 2.73 -11.99 5.55
CA ASN A 239 2.85 -11.51 4.18
C ASN A 239 3.53 -10.13 4.25
N SER A 240 4.65 -10.00 3.55
CA SER A 240 5.40 -8.77 3.37
C SER A 240 5.36 -8.27 1.93
N THR A 241 4.62 -8.96 1.05
CA THR A 241 4.42 -8.59 -0.35
C THR A 241 3.77 -7.21 -0.46
N VAL A 242 4.32 -6.37 -1.32
CA VAL A 242 3.83 -5.01 -1.56
C VAL A 242 3.79 -4.77 -3.06
N HIS A 243 2.66 -4.28 -3.55
CA HIS A 243 2.49 -3.88 -4.94
C HIS A 243 2.55 -2.37 -5.11
N GLY A 244 3.00 -1.95 -6.28
CA GLY A 244 3.10 -0.56 -6.68
C GLY A 244 2.53 -0.33 -8.08
N ILE A 245 1.93 0.84 -8.30
CA ILE A 245 1.57 1.35 -9.62
C ILE A 245 2.32 2.66 -9.83
N ALA A 246 3.13 2.73 -10.87
CA ALA A 246 3.74 3.96 -11.36
C ALA A 246 3.04 4.39 -12.65
N THR A 247 2.46 5.60 -12.66
CA THR A 247 1.63 6.03 -13.79
C THR A 247 1.64 7.54 -14.00
N ASP A 248 1.41 7.97 -15.25
CA ASP A 248 1.09 9.37 -15.62
C ASP A 248 -0.40 9.55 -15.99
N GLY A 249 -1.24 8.56 -15.68
CA GLY A 249 -2.65 8.49 -16.08
C GLY A 249 -2.87 7.88 -17.48
N SER A 250 -1.87 7.90 -18.36
CA SER A 250 -1.95 7.27 -19.69
C SER A 250 -1.13 5.99 -19.78
N LYS A 251 -0.03 5.88 -19.06
CA LYS A 251 0.86 4.71 -19.05
C LYS A 251 0.95 4.14 -17.65
N PHE A 252 0.96 2.83 -17.56
CA PHE A 252 0.96 2.10 -16.30
C PHE A 252 2.13 1.12 -16.27
N TYR A 253 2.83 1.13 -15.15
CA TYR A 253 3.82 0.14 -14.78
C TYR A 253 3.42 -0.45 -13.44
N PHE A 254 3.38 -1.77 -13.36
CA PHE A 254 3.11 -2.50 -12.14
C PHE A 254 4.41 -3.00 -11.55
N LEU A 255 4.56 -2.83 -10.24
CA LEU A 255 5.74 -3.21 -9.48
C LEU A 255 5.29 -4.16 -8.36
N ARG A 256 6.13 -5.12 -8.01
CA ARG A 256 5.92 -6.01 -6.87
C ARG A 256 7.24 -6.25 -6.17
N ILE A 257 7.20 -6.26 -4.84
CA ILE A 257 8.22 -6.89 -4.02
C ILE A 257 7.53 -8.02 -3.28
N ASN A 258 7.95 -9.26 -3.52
CA ASN A 258 7.32 -10.44 -2.92
C ASN A 258 7.89 -10.74 -1.51
N ASP A 259 7.38 -11.77 -0.85
CA ASP A 259 7.79 -12.19 0.50
C ASP A 259 9.27 -12.62 0.60
N PHE A 260 9.90 -12.93 -0.53
CA PHE A 260 11.31 -13.33 -0.64
C PHE A 260 12.25 -12.15 -0.91
N SER A 261 11.74 -10.91 -0.86
CA SER A 261 12.47 -9.70 -1.23
C SER A 261 12.93 -9.71 -2.70
N GLU A 262 12.18 -10.36 -3.58
CA GLU A 262 12.40 -10.32 -5.02
C GLU A 262 11.53 -9.22 -5.64
N PHE A 263 12.08 -8.52 -6.62
CA PHE A 263 11.50 -7.35 -7.27
C PHE A 263 11.14 -7.63 -8.72
N ALA A 264 9.87 -7.44 -9.08
CA ALA A 264 9.39 -7.48 -10.45
C ALA A 264 8.82 -6.13 -10.89
N VAL A 265 8.98 -5.81 -12.18
CA VAL A 265 8.32 -4.70 -12.85
C VAL A 265 7.74 -5.16 -14.18
N SER A 266 6.52 -4.73 -14.49
CA SER A 266 5.85 -5.08 -15.73
C SER A 266 6.43 -4.31 -16.92
N GLU A 267 6.08 -4.77 -18.13
CA GLU A 267 6.15 -3.92 -19.30
C GLU A 267 5.19 -2.72 -19.18
N LYS A 268 5.33 -1.77 -20.11
CA LYS A 268 4.50 -0.56 -20.16
C LYS A 268 3.14 -0.88 -20.78
N PHE A 269 2.08 -0.76 -19.99
CA PHE A 269 0.71 -0.76 -20.49
C PHE A 269 0.24 0.66 -20.82
N VAL A 270 -0.56 0.81 -21.87
CA VAL A 270 -1.09 2.11 -22.31
C VAL A 270 -2.60 2.14 -22.19
N TRP A 271 -3.14 3.08 -21.42
CA TRP A 271 -4.58 3.22 -21.23
C TRP A 271 -5.31 3.49 -22.54
N ASP A 272 -4.78 4.32 -23.43
CA ASP A 272 -5.50 4.69 -24.65
C ASP A 272 -5.24 3.69 -25.81
N SER A 273 -4.81 2.45 -25.51
CA SER A 273 -4.55 1.36 -26.46
C SER A 273 -5.45 0.15 -26.20
N SER A 274 -5.07 -1.03 -26.73
CA SER A 274 -5.65 -2.32 -26.41
C SER A 274 -5.48 -2.73 -24.94
N ASP A 275 -4.56 -2.11 -24.20
CA ASP A 275 -4.09 -2.61 -22.89
C ASP A 275 -5.02 -2.26 -21.71
N LYS A 276 -6.16 -1.61 -21.98
CA LYS A 276 -7.10 -1.17 -20.94
C LYS A 276 -7.59 -2.31 -20.07
N ALA A 277 -7.94 -3.43 -20.71
CA ALA A 277 -8.44 -4.60 -20.02
C ALA A 277 -7.36 -5.19 -19.11
N GLU A 278 -6.11 -5.25 -19.59
CA GLU A 278 -4.94 -5.71 -18.85
C GLU A 278 -4.67 -4.83 -17.64
N ILE A 279 -4.72 -3.50 -17.78
CA ILE A 279 -4.56 -2.55 -16.66
C ILE A 279 -5.61 -2.82 -15.58
N VAL A 280 -6.89 -2.90 -15.96
CA VAL A 280 -7.98 -3.20 -15.03
C VAL A 280 -7.77 -4.57 -14.37
N SER A 281 -7.36 -5.57 -15.15
CA SER A 281 -7.13 -6.93 -14.67
C SER A 281 -6.02 -7.01 -13.64
N HIS A 282 -4.88 -6.36 -13.89
CA HIS A 282 -3.77 -6.30 -12.94
C HIS A 282 -4.18 -5.60 -11.64
N ILE A 283 -4.90 -4.49 -11.73
CA ILE A 283 -5.40 -3.80 -10.53
C ILE A 283 -6.31 -4.74 -9.73
N CYS A 284 -7.29 -5.38 -10.37
CA CYS A 284 -8.19 -6.33 -9.72
C CYS A 284 -7.44 -7.53 -9.12
N LEU A 285 -6.44 -8.08 -9.81
CA LEU A 285 -5.61 -9.17 -9.31
C LEU A 285 -4.85 -8.76 -8.05
N ILE A 286 -4.19 -7.60 -8.07
CA ILE A 286 -3.47 -7.05 -6.91
C ILE A 286 -4.44 -6.83 -5.74
N LEU A 287 -5.62 -6.27 -6.01
CA LEU A 287 -6.63 -6.07 -4.97
C LEU A 287 -7.06 -7.42 -4.37
N ARG A 288 -7.22 -8.45 -5.19
CA ARG A 288 -7.57 -9.80 -4.75
C ARG A 288 -6.50 -10.45 -3.89
N GLU A 289 -5.25 -10.45 -4.35
CA GLU A 289 -4.11 -10.99 -3.60
C GLU A 289 -3.98 -10.30 -2.23
N ALA A 290 -4.22 -8.99 -2.22
CA ALA A 290 -4.22 -8.21 -1.00
C ALA A 290 -5.39 -8.54 -0.05
N MET A 291 -6.58 -8.81 -0.57
CA MET A 291 -7.71 -9.28 0.23
C MET A 291 -7.43 -10.67 0.82
N ASP A 292 -6.92 -11.59 0.01
CA ASP A 292 -6.67 -12.98 0.39
C ASP A 292 -5.49 -13.12 1.38
N SER A 293 -4.56 -12.17 1.38
CA SER A 293 -3.41 -12.12 2.30
C SER A 293 -3.72 -11.55 3.69
N THR A 294 -4.91 -10.98 3.89
CA THR A 294 -5.33 -10.48 5.21
C THR A 294 -5.41 -11.65 6.20
N PRO A 295 -4.79 -11.57 7.39
CA PRO A 295 -4.90 -12.62 8.40
C PRO A 295 -6.34 -12.71 8.91
N THR A 296 -7.15 -13.54 8.27
CA THR A 296 -8.45 -13.91 8.80
C THR A 296 -8.19 -14.83 10.00
N THR A 297 -8.53 -14.34 11.19
CA THR A 297 -8.48 -15.00 12.50
C THR A 297 -7.12 -15.10 13.21
N THR A 298 -6.92 -14.22 14.19
CA THR A 298 -6.11 -14.53 15.37
C THR A 298 -6.77 -15.71 16.09
N PRO A 299 -6.08 -16.84 16.36
CA PRO A 299 -6.58 -17.83 17.30
C PRO A 299 -6.61 -17.15 18.67
N THR A 300 -7.81 -16.85 19.18
CA THR A 300 -7.99 -16.44 20.57
C THR A 300 -7.67 -17.65 21.45
N ALA A 301 -6.38 -17.89 21.72
CA ALA A 301 -5.97 -18.72 22.83
C ALA A 301 -6.30 -17.96 24.12
N SER A 302 -7.56 -18.06 24.54
CA SER A 302 -7.91 -17.73 25.91
C SER A 302 -7.34 -18.84 26.82
N PRO A 303 -6.53 -18.51 27.82
CA PRO A 303 -6.17 -19.49 28.84
C PRO A 303 -7.43 -19.74 29.68
N SER A 304 -8.06 -20.90 29.47
CA SER A 304 -9.14 -21.34 30.35
C SER A 304 -8.65 -21.33 31.81
N PRO A 305 -9.37 -20.70 32.75
CA PRO A 305 -9.05 -20.81 34.16
C PRO A 305 -9.38 -22.23 34.62
N SER A 306 -8.40 -22.89 35.23
CA SER A 306 -8.57 -24.18 35.92
C SER A 306 -9.73 -24.09 36.93
N PRO A 307 -10.68 -25.03 36.95
CA PRO A 307 -11.63 -25.13 38.04
C PRO A 307 -10.99 -25.92 39.18
N ALA A 308 -10.55 -25.20 40.21
CA ALA A 308 -10.33 -25.81 41.51
C ALA A 308 -11.68 -26.01 42.21
N SER A 309 -11.90 -27.26 42.62
CA SER A 309 -12.68 -27.65 43.81
C SER A 309 -14.21 -27.70 43.69
N GLN A 310 -14.74 -28.92 43.52
CA GLN A 310 -15.82 -29.40 44.38
C GLN A 310 -15.63 -30.89 44.72
N ARG A 311 -15.66 -31.15 46.02
CA ARG A 311 -15.56 -32.42 46.76
C ARG A 311 -16.50 -33.52 46.23
N LYS A 312 -16.08 -34.78 46.40
CA LYS A 312 -16.78 -35.70 47.32
C LYS A 312 -15.89 -36.86 47.76
N ASP A 313 -15.97 -37.07 49.07
CA ASP A 313 -15.39 -38.13 49.87
C ASP A 313 -15.67 -39.53 49.32
N LEU A 314 -14.78 -40.48 49.63
CA LEU A 314 -15.14 -41.76 50.26
C LEU A 314 -13.88 -42.47 50.80
N SER A 315 -13.77 -42.41 52.13
CA SER A 315 -13.19 -43.36 53.11
C SER A 315 -12.24 -44.48 52.68
N SER A 316 -11.10 -44.54 53.36
CA SER A 316 -10.57 -45.65 54.20
C SER A 316 -9.03 -45.60 54.16
N GLY A 317 -8.25 -45.74 55.22
CA GLY A 317 -8.47 -45.97 56.64
C GLY A 317 -7.08 -46.25 57.25
N PHE A 318 -6.89 -45.89 58.52
CA PHE A 318 -5.79 -46.33 59.43
C PHE A 318 -4.35 -45.92 58.99
N GLN A 319 -3.41 -45.48 59.83
CA GLN A 319 -3.19 -45.75 61.26
C GLN A 319 -2.18 -44.72 61.82
N LEU A 320 -2.39 -44.30 63.07
CA LEU A 320 -1.44 -43.60 63.94
C LEU A 320 -0.42 -44.58 64.53
N ARG A 321 0.84 -44.15 64.68
CA ARG A 321 1.74 -44.32 65.86
C ARG A 321 3.08 -43.62 65.56
N GLU A 322 3.39 -42.51 66.22
CA GLU A 322 4.21 -42.43 67.45
C GLU A 322 5.58 -43.13 67.32
N ASN A 323 6.62 -42.35 66.97
CA ASN A 323 7.67 -41.88 67.88
C ASN A 323 8.60 -40.90 67.14
#